data_AF-A0A958P8X0-F1
#
_entry.id   AF-A0A958P8X0-F1
#
_cell.length_a   1.000
_cell.length_b   1.000
_cell.length_c   1.000
_cell.angle_alpha   90.00
_cell.angle_beta   90.00
_cell.angle_gamma   90.00
#
_symmetry.space_group_name_H-M   'P 1'
#
loop_
_entity.id
_entity.type
_entity.pdbx_description
1 polymer ?
#
loop_
_entity_poly.entity_id
_entity_poly.type
_entity_poly.pdbx_seq_one_letter_code
_entity_poly.pdbx_strand_id
1 'polypeptide(L)'
;MTYVKDLPNEPFIKNPKLFFGYSDNTHFINHLWLNGIPAFYGASLFTEFGIQGEMDIFTIQFLKYAFFQDGEFELEESSTFNDIALDWNDPSTLTQKRRYQHNEGWYWSGSKNMEGLLWGGCLESIDELLRHNITIPTISDFKNIVLAVETSEEIPSSDYVRRVFRALGEREILKNINGLMVGRPKAWEFTNQKSDEEKSEYKEKQRKTILDIVRYYNVRWAKLAPTSWHTPKE
;
A
#
# COMPACT_ATOMS: atom_id res chain seq x y z
N MET A 1 19.27 1.55 9.94
CA MET A 1 19.18 0.65 11.11
C MET A 1 17.70 0.41 11.32
N THR A 2 17.19 -0.81 11.13
CA THR A 2 15.74 -1.06 11.30
C THR A 2 15.38 -0.98 12.77
N TYR A 3 14.83 0.15 13.17
CA TYR A 3 14.66 0.56 14.57
C TYR A 3 13.75 -0.37 15.38
N VAL A 4 12.90 -1.15 14.72
CA VAL A 4 11.99 -2.10 15.36
C VAL A 4 12.67 -3.38 15.86
N LYS A 5 13.91 -3.66 15.46
CA LYS A 5 14.62 -4.89 15.83
C LYS A 5 14.76 -5.07 17.34
N ASP A 6 15.12 -3.99 18.03
CA ASP A 6 15.40 -3.97 19.47
C ASP A 6 14.29 -3.23 20.25
N LEU A 7 13.13 -3.03 19.62
CA LEU A 7 12.02 -2.30 20.21
C LEU A 7 11.28 -3.21 21.22
N PRO A 8 11.11 -2.80 22.50
CA PRO A 8 10.46 -3.63 23.50
C PRO A 8 8.95 -3.71 23.27
N ASN A 9 8.37 -4.89 23.41
CA ASN A 9 6.93 -5.11 23.25
C ASN A 9 6.10 -4.52 24.41
N GLU A 10 6.61 -4.63 25.64
CA GLU A 10 5.85 -4.40 26.87
C GLU A 10 5.17 -3.01 26.95
N PRO A 11 5.83 -1.88 26.62
CA PRO A 11 5.20 -0.57 26.72
C PRO A 11 3.96 -0.42 25.84
N PHE A 12 3.99 -1.03 24.65
CA PHE A 12 2.89 -0.98 23.67
C PHE A 12 1.74 -1.91 24.07
N ILE A 13 2.05 -3.12 24.54
CA ILE A 13 1.02 -4.07 25.03
C ILE A 13 0.30 -3.50 26.25
N LYS A 14 1.02 -2.88 27.19
CA LYS A 14 0.42 -2.34 28.43
C LYS A 14 -0.41 -1.08 28.20
N ASN A 15 -0.15 -0.36 27.12
CA ASN A 15 -0.83 0.90 26.80
C ASN A 15 -1.14 0.94 25.29
N PRO A 16 -2.09 0.13 24.80
CA PRO A 16 -2.46 0.18 23.40
C PRO A 16 -3.08 1.54 23.09
N LYS A 17 -2.57 2.20 22.05
CA LYS A 17 -3.05 3.51 21.59
C LYS A 17 -3.16 3.49 20.07
N LEU A 18 -4.04 4.34 19.55
CA LEU A 18 -4.17 4.57 18.12
C LEU A 18 -2.82 4.99 17.53
N PHE A 19 -2.40 4.30 16.48
CA PHE A 19 -1.29 4.68 15.63
C PHE A 19 -1.76 4.80 14.19
N PHE A 20 -1.30 5.84 13.49
CA PHE A 20 -1.52 6.02 12.07
C PHE A 20 -0.24 6.45 11.38
N GLY A 21 -0.04 5.96 10.15
CA GLY A 21 1.17 6.20 9.38
C GLY A 21 1.18 5.36 8.11
N TYR A 22 2.12 5.64 7.21
CA TYR A 22 2.42 4.79 6.05
C TYR A 22 3.90 4.92 5.68
N SER A 23 4.32 4.33 4.56
CA SER A 23 5.72 4.30 4.10
C SER A 23 6.60 3.57 5.13
N ASP A 24 7.71 4.15 5.58
CA ASP A 24 8.63 3.56 6.56
C ASP A 24 7.97 3.16 7.90
N ASN A 25 6.81 3.75 8.23
CA ASN A 25 6.01 3.33 9.38
C ASN A 25 5.53 1.87 9.29
N THR A 26 5.60 1.25 8.11
CA THR A 26 5.38 -0.20 7.89
C THR A 26 6.17 -1.04 8.90
N HIS A 27 7.41 -0.63 9.22
CA HIS A 27 8.23 -1.30 10.23
C HIS A 27 7.52 -1.36 11.59
N PHE A 28 7.06 -0.20 12.08
CA PHE A 28 6.39 -0.10 13.38
C PHE A 28 4.99 -0.72 13.36
N ILE A 29 4.25 -0.55 12.27
CA ILE A 29 2.94 -1.19 12.08
C ILE A 29 3.07 -2.72 12.14
N ASN A 30 4.10 -3.30 11.53
CA ASN A 30 4.39 -4.73 11.67
C ASN A 30 4.66 -5.12 13.13
N HIS A 31 5.43 -4.32 13.88
CA HIS A 31 5.65 -4.55 15.31
C HIS A 31 4.34 -4.51 16.12
N LEU A 32 3.46 -3.53 15.86
CA LEU A 32 2.15 -3.44 16.51
C LEU A 32 1.25 -4.64 16.16
N TRP A 33 1.22 -5.03 14.89
CA TRP A 33 0.44 -6.18 14.42
C TRP A 33 0.86 -7.47 15.15
N LEU A 34 2.16 -7.72 15.28
CA LEU A 34 2.69 -8.89 16.01
C LEU A 34 2.33 -8.91 17.49
N ASN A 35 2.00 -7.75 18.06
CA ASN A 35 1.56 -7.60 19.45
C ASN A 35 0.03 -7.49 19.58
N GLY A 36 -0.73 -7.74 18.50
CA GLY A 36 -2.20 -7.69 18.51
C GLY A 36 -2.77 -6.28 18.63
N ILE A 37 -2.00 -5.25 18.29
CA ILE A 37 -2.42 -3.85 18.38
C ILE A 37 -2.78 -3.34 16.97
N PRO A 38 -4.02 -2.90 16.74
CA PRO A 38 -4.43 -2.37 15.44
C PRO A 38 -3.76 -1.02 15.15
N ALA A 39 -3.46 -0.78 13.88
CA ALA A 39 -2.90 0.46 13.38
C ALA A 39 -3.56 0.83 12.04
N PHE A 40 -3.60 2.14 11.75
CA PHE A 40 -4.25 2.67 10.55
C PHE A 40 -3.21 3.06 9.50
N TYR A 41 -3.23 2.37 8.36
CA TYR A 41 -2.33 2.63 7.23
C TYR A 41 -2.99 3.59 6.23
N GLY A 42 -2.44 4.79 6.02
CA GLY A 42 -2.92 5.67 4.94
C GLY A 42 -2.92 7.18 5.16
N ALA A 43 -2.36 7.68 6.26
CA ALA A 43 -2.15 9.12 6.43
C ALA A 43 -0.91 9.42 7.29
N SER A 44 -0.34 10.61 7.13
CA SER A 44 0.72 11.16 7.95
C SER A 44 0.55 12.67 8.11
N LEU A 45 1.23 13.23 9.12
CA LEU A 45 1.10 14.63 9.51
C LEU A 45 1.44 15.58 8.35
N PHE A 46 2.56 15.37 7.65
CA PHE A 46 3.00 16.34 6.63
C PHE A 46 2.36 16.13 5.26
N THR A 47 2.07 14.88 4.90
CA THR A 47 1.62 14.52 3.54
C THR A 47 0.11 14.63 3.36
N GLU A 48 -0.67 14.40 4.42
CA GLU A 48 -2.13 14.50 4.40
C GLU A 48 -2.66 15.67 5.23
N PHE A 49 -2.23 15.83 6.48
CA PHE A 49 -2.73 16.94 7.33
C PHE A 49 -2.09 18.29 6.98
N GLY A 50 -0.82 18.28 6.61
CA GLY A 50 0.00 19.45 6.26
C GLY A 50 0.01 19.76 4.77
N ILE A 51 -0.91 19.19 4.00
CA ILE A 51 -1.03 19.49 2.57
C ILE A 51 -1.38 20.97 2.36
N GLN A 52 -0.75 21.60 1.36
CA GLN A 52 -0.98 23.00 1.03
C GLN A 52 -2.43 23.27 0.61
N GLY A 53 -2.90 24.48 0.90
CA GLY A 53 -4.28 24.89 0.66
C GLY A 53 -5.24 24.29 1.68
N GLU A 54 -5.74 23.09 1.42
CA GLU A 54 -6.71 22.39 2.28
C GLU A 54 -6.57 20.87 2.14
N MET A 55 -6.95 20.14 3.20
CA MET A 55 -7.02 18.67 3.17
C MET A 55 -8.04 18.20 2.14
N ASP A 56 -7.73 17.10 1.46
CA ASP A 56 -8.65 16.45 0.54
C ASP A 56 -9.89 15.92 1.30
N ILE A 57 -11.09 16.18 0.79
CA ILE A 57 -12.34 15.74 1.41
C ILE A 57 -12.44 14.22 1.49
N PHE A 58 -11.90 13.52 0.50
CA PHE A 58 -11.82 12.06 0.49
C PHE A 58 -10.94 11.57 1.64
N THR A 59 -9.76 12.18 1.82
CA THR A 59 -8.87 11.90 2.96
C THR A 59 -9.55 12.18 4.29
N ILE A 60 -10.25 13.33 4.43
CA ILE A 60 -11.00 13.68 5.65
C ILE A 60 -12.05 12.61 5.98
N GLN A 61 -12.80 12.12 4.98
CA GLN A 61 -13.83 11.10 5.17
C GLN A 61 -13.24 9.82 5.77
N PHE A 62 -12.19 9.26 5.18
CA PHE A 62 -11.59 8.02 5.67
C PHE A 62 -10.84 8.19 6.99
N LEU A 63 -10.25 9.37 7.26
CA LEU A 63 -9.72 9.68 8.58
C LEU A 63 -10.80 9.73 9.66
N LYS A 64 -11.99 10.23 9.32
CA LYS A 64 -13.12 10.22 10.26
C LYS A 64 -13.59 8.80 10.56
N TYR A 65 -13.65 7.93 9.56
CA TYR A 65 -13.94 6.51 9.78
C TYR A 65 -12.88 5.87 10.66
N ALA A 66 -11.59 6.08 10.36
CA ALA A 66 -10.49 5.48 11.10
C ALA A 66 -10.42 5.91 12.58
N PHE A 67 -10.64 7.19 12.87
CA PHE A 67 -10.31 7.75 14.20
C PHE A 67 -11.50 7.94 15.13
N PHE A 68 -12.71 8.04 14.58
CA PHE A 68 -13.86 8.51 15.34
C PHE A 68 -15.10 7.65 15.16
N GLN A 69 -15.04 6.56 14.39
CA GLN A 69 -16.19 5.69 14.16
C GLN A 69 -15.80 4.23 14.30
N ASP A 70 -16.74 3.45 14.82
CA ASP A 70 -16.64 2.01 14.92
C ASP A 70 -17.57 1.37 13.89
N GLY A 71 -17.13 0.26 13.27
CA GLY A 71 -17.96 -0.54 12.37
C GLY A 71 -17.27 -0.89 11.07
N GLU A 72 -18.09 -1.35 10.12
CA GLU A 72 -17.67 -1.71 8.77
C GLU A 72 -17.99 -0.57 7.82
N PHE A 73 -17.00 -0.16 7.04
CA PHE A 73 -17.13 0.91 6.05
C PHE A 73 -16.73 0.38 4.68
N GLU A 74 -17.52 0.72 3.67
CA GLU A 74 -17.15 0.45 2.28
C GLU A 74 -16.01 1.39 1.87
N LEU A 75 -14.97 0.82 1.27
CA LEU A 75 -13.92 1.61 0.63
C LEU A 75 -14.39 2.02 -0.76
N GLU A 76 -14.66 3.30 -0.93
CA GLU A 76 -15.01 3.87 -2.23
C GLU A 76 -13.75 4.21 -3.04
N GLU A 77 -13.87 4.22 -4.36
CA GLU A 77 -12.81 4.74 -5.22
C GLU A 77 -12.88 6.27 -5.30
N SER A 78 -11.74 6.94 -5.13
CA SER A 78 -11.69 8.37 -5.47
C SER A 78 -11.78 8.55 -6.98
N SER A 79 -12.55 9.52 -7.47
CA SER A 79 -12.65 9.85 -8.90
C SER A 79 -11.41 10.53 -9.47
N THR A 80 -10.59 11.11 -8.58
CA THR A 80 -9.35 11.82 -8.93
C THR A 80 -8.24 11.53 -7.92
N PHE A 81 -7.00 11.81 -8.28
CA PHE A 81 -5.87 11.69 -7.37
C PHE A 81 -4.79 12.73 -7.70
N ASN A 82 -3.87 12.95 -6.76
CA ASN A 82 -2.67 13.74 -7.00
C ASN A 82 -1.45 12.97 -6.53
N ASP A 83 -0.37 13.04 -7.32
CA ASP A 83 0.96 12.53 -6.97
C ASP A 83 2.07 13.56 -7.24
N ILE A 84 1.69 14.74 -7.76
CA ILE A 84 2.58 15.87 -8.02
C ILE A 84 2.63 16.74 -6.76
N ALA A 85 3.80 16.79 -6.12
CA ALA A 85 4.00 17.55 -4.90
C ALA A 85 4.26 19.04 -5.19
N LEU A 86 4.02 19.85 -4.17
CA LEU A 86 4.43 21.26 -4.11
C LEU A 86 5.56 21.37 -3.10
N ASP A 87 6.57 22.19 -3.40
CA ASP A 87 7.77 22.32 -2.57
C ASP A 87 7.45 22.99 -1.23
N TRP A 88 7.63 22.26 -0.12
CA TRP A 88 7.44 22.79 1.23
C TRP A 88 8.44 23.88 1.60
N ASN A 89 9.60 23.96 0.92
CA ASN A 89 10.58 25.02 1.16
C ASN A 89 10.21 26.33 0.45
N ASP A 90 9.24 26.33 -0.45
CA ASP A 90 8.73 27.53 -1.10
C ASP A 90 7.45 28.03 -0.41
N PRO A 91 7.51 29.12 0.37
CA PRO A 91 6.33 29.68 1.03
C PRO A 91 5.23 30.12 0.05
N SER A 92 5.56 30.36 -1.21
CA SER A 92 4.56 30.71 -2.24
C SER A 92 3.59 29.56 -2.53
N THR A 93 3.94 28.32 -2.15
CA THR A 93 3.10 27.15 -2.36
C THR A 93 2.05 26.95 -1.28
N LEU A 94 2.14 27.61 -0.13
CA LEU A 94 1.32 27.34 1.06
C LEU A 94 -0.20 27.38 0.80
N THR A 95 -0.65 28.26 -0.09
CA THR A 95 -2.07 28.41 -0.45
C THR A 95 -2.43 27.78 -1.80
N GLN A 96 -1.47 27.12 -2.47
CA GLN A 96 -1.70 26.50 -3.77
C GLN A 96 -2.36 25.13 -3.60
N LYS A 97 -3.25 24.79 -4.54
CA LYS A 97 -3.82 23.45 -4.65
C LYS A 97 -2.97 22.60 -5.57
N ARG A 98 -2.79 21.33 -5.22
CA ARG A 98 -2.10 20.37 -6.09
C ARG A 98 -2.88 20.12 -7.38
N ARG A 99 -2.17 19.72 -8.44
CA ARG A 99 -2.79 19.27 -9.70
C ARG A 99 -3.36 17.87 -9.52
N TYR A 100 -4.65 17.72 -9.80
CA TYR A 100 -5.33 16.43 -9.81
C TYR A 100 -5.35 15.80 -11.20
N GLN A 101 -5.38 14.48 -11.23
CA GLN A 101 -5.52 13.62 -12.39
C GLN A 101 -6.75 12.73 -12.22
N HIS A 102 -7.35 12.32 -13.33
CA HIS A 102 -8.45 11.35 -13.31
C HIS A 102 -7.96 10.00 -12.79
N ASN A 103 -8.72 9.38 -11.88
CA ASN A 103 -8.45 8.04 -11.42
C ASN A 103 -9.22 7.02 -12.27
N GLU A 104 -8.50 6.04 -12.82
CA GLU A 104 -9.05 4.96 -13.66
C GLU A 104 -9.87 3.94 -12.85
N GLY A 105 -9.85 4.06 -11.52
CA GLY A 105 -10.60 3.21 -10.61
C GLY A 105 -9.89 1.91 -10.27
N TRP A 106 -10.67 0.94 -9.80
CA TRP A 106 -10.15 -0.34 -9.32
C TRP A 106 -9.83 -1.29 -10.49
N TYR A 107 -8.74 -2.03 -10.33
CA TYR A 107 -8.39 -3.14 -11.22
C TYR A 107 -8.54 -4.45 -10.47
N TRP A 108 -9.50 -5.26 -10.90
CA TRP A 108 -9.80 -6.55 -10.30
C TRP A 108 -9.16 -7.70 -11.08
N SER A 109 -8.52 -8.63 -10.37
CA SER A 109 -8.06 -9.90 -10.95
C SER A 109 -8.38 -11.05 -10.01
N GLY A 110 -9.20 -11.99 -10.48
CA GLY A 110 -9.76 -13.07 -9.67
C GLY A 110 -11.27 -13.15 -9.86
N SER A 111 -11.89 -14.19 -9.30
CA SER A 111 -13.34 -14.43 -9.43
C SER A 111 -14.03 -14.78 -8.12
N LYS A 112 -13.33 -14.60 -7.00
CA LYS A 112 -13.83 -14.91 -5.66
C LYS A 112 -13.68 -13.71 -4.76
N ASN A 113 -14.67 -13.54 -3.89
CA ASN A 113 -14.56 -12.63 -2.75
C ASN A 113 -13.50 -13.18 -1.79
N MET A 114 -12.83 -12.26 -1.10
CA MET A 114 -11.81 -12.55 -0.12
C MET A 114 -12.08 -11.78 1.16
N GLU A 115 -11.67 -12.37 2.28
CA GLU A 115 -11.76 -11.79 3.60
C GLU A 115 -10.51 -12.19 4.38
N GLY A 116 -10.05 -11.30 5.26
CA GLY A 116 -8.94 -11.57 6.13
C GLY A 116 -8.46 -10.31 6.84
N LEU A 117 -7.53 -10.50 7.77
CA LEU A 117 -6.84 -9.41 8.43
C LEU A 117 -5.90 -8.73 7.43
N LEU A 118 -5.90 -7.40 7.41
CA LEU A 118 -4.92 -6.66 6.63
C LEU A 118 -3.53 -6.78 7.28
N TRP A 119 -2.54 -7.08 6.46
CA TRP A 119 -1.13 -6.92 6.81
C TRP A 119 -0.35 -6.50 5.56
N GLY A 120 0.67 -5.68 5.75
CA GLY A 120 1.56 -5.22 4.69
C GLY A 120 1.97 -3.77 4.91
N GLY A 121 2.06 -3.00 3.83
CA GLY A 121 2.54 -1.62 3.82
C GLY A 121 3.41 -1.32 2.61
N CYS A 122 4.41 -0.47 2.79
CA CYS A 122 5.36 -0.10 1.75
C CYS A 122 6.20 -1.32 1.35
N LEU A 123 6.26 -1.61 0.06
CA LEU A 123 6.95 -2.79 -0.47
C LEU A 123 8.46 -2.72 -0.21
N GLU A 124 9.04 -1.53 -0.28
CA GLU A 124 10.43 -1.26 0.06
C GLU A 124 10.72 -1.55 1.53
N SER A 125 9.86 -1.07 2.45
CA SER A 125 9.98 -1.39 3.88
C SER A 125 9.75 -2.87 4.17
N ILE A 126 8.85 -3.55 3.44
CA ILE A 126 8.70 -5.01 3.53
C ILE A 126 9.99 -5.71 3.07
N ASP A 127 10.62 -5.28 1.98
CA ASP A 127 11.91 -5.83 1.54
C ASP A 127 12.97 -5.68 2.64
N GLU A 128 13.04 -4.53 3.31
CA GLU A 128 13.93 -4.33 4.46
C GLU A 128 13.62 -5.26 5.64
N LEU A 129 12.34 -5.42 6.02
CA LEU A 129 11.92 -6.39 7.05
C LEU A 129 12.45 -7.79 6.73
N LEU A 130 12.33 -8.22 5.47
CA LEU A 130 12.81 -9.53 5.01
C LEU A 130 14.33 -9.64 5.05
N ARG A 131 15.06 -8.62 4.58
CA ARG A 131 16.53 -8.60 4.50
C ARG A 131 17.20 -8.51 5.86
N HIS A 132 16.61 -7.75 6.78
CA HIS A 132 17.12 -7.58 8.13
C HIS A 132 16.65 -8.67 9.09
N ASN A 133 15.92 -9.67 8.56
CA ASN A 133 15.39 -10.80 9.31
C ASN A 133 14.56 -10.35 10.52
N ILE A 134 13.73 -9.32 10.32
CA ILE A 134 12.74 -8.88 11.30
C ILE A 134 11.60 -9.88 11.31
N THR A 135 11.07 -10.18 12.48
CA THR A 135 9.89 -11.01 12.62
C THR A 135 8.73 -10.38 11.85
N ILE A 136 8.02 -11.20 11.10
CA ILE A 136 6.79 -10.90 10.38
C ILE A 136 5.77 -12.01 10.72
N PRO A 137 4.48 -11.91 10.31
CA PRO A 137 3.50 -12.95 10.58
C PRO A 137 3.97 -14.33 10.14
N THR A 138 3.52 -15.37 10.84
CA THR A 138 3.86 -16.75 10.49
C THR A 138 3.14 -17.18 9.22
N ILE A 139 3.61 -18.26 8.59
CA ILE A 139 2.90 -18.87 7.44
C ILE A 139 1.47 -19.30 7.80
N SER A 140 1.21 -19.66 9.07
CA SER A 140 -0.14 -19.95 9.53
C SER A 140 -1.01 -18.70 9.56
N ASP A 141 -0.47 -17.59 10.04
CA ASP A 141 -1.19 -16.31 10.07
C ASP A 141 -1.54 -15.84 8.67
N PHE A 142 -0.61 -16.00 7.71
CA PHE A 142 -0.83 -15.60 6.31
C PHE A 142 -2.03 -16.29 5.66
N LYS A 143 -2.49 -17.44 6.15
CA LYS A 143 -3.73 -18.10 5.67
C LYS A 143 -5.01 -17.32 5.95
N ASN A 144 -4.95 -16.34 6.84
CA ASN A 144 -6.06 -15.46 7.18
C ASN A 144 -5.77 -14.00 6.82
N ILE A 145 -4.70 -13.73 6.07
CA ILE A 145 -4.27 -12.36 5.73
C ILE A 145 -4.66 -12.00 4.31
N VAL A 146 -5.18 -10.77 4.16
CA VAL A 146 -5.18 -10.05 2.89
C VAL A 146 -3.94 -9.16 2.88
N LEU A 147 -3.02 -9.44 1.97
CA LEU A 147 -1.78 -8.68 1.84
C LEU A 147 -2.09 -7.34 1.17
N ALA A 148 -1.76 -6.22 1.81
CA ALA A 148 -1.94 -4.88 1.24
C ALA A 148 -0.57 -4.23 1.05
N VAL A 149 -0.22 -3.85 -0.18
CA VAL A 149 1.09 -3.25 -0.48
C VAL A 149 1.00 -2.00 -1.33
N GLU A 150 1.95 -1.09 -1.16
CA GLU A 150 2.15 0.07 -2.02
C GLU A 150 3.65 0.30 -2.27
N THR A 151 4.01 1.13 -3.26
CA THR A 151 5.41 1.48 -3.54
C THR A 151 5.65 2.95 -3.27
N SER A 152 6.82 3.26 -2.71
CA SER A 152 7.19 4.58 -2.20
C SER A 152 7.48 5.62 -3.29
N GLU A 153 7.86 6.82 -2.84
CA GLU A 153 8.43 7.90 -3.65
C GLU A 153 9.77 7.58 -4.32
N GLU A 154 10.41 6.47 -3.97
CA GLU A 154 11.60 6.00 -4.69
C GLU A 154 11.29 5.61 -6.14
N ILE A 155 10.01 5.42 -6.48
CA ILE A 155 9.51 5.05 -7.82
C ILE A 155 10.29 3.80 -8.30
N PRO A 156 10.23 2.69 -7.54
CA PRO A 156 11.06 1.52 -7.81
C PRO A 156 10.77 0.95 -9.20
N SER A 157 11.79 0.34 -9.81
CA SER A 157 11.62 -0.33 -11.10
C SER A 157 10.75 -1.59 -10.95
N SER A 158 10.07 -1.98 -12.03
CA SER A 158 9.33 -3.26 -12.07
C SER A 158 10.20 -4.48 -11.72
N ASP A 159 11.50 -4.41 -12.01
CA ASP A 159 12.44 -5.49 -11.69
C ASP A 159 12.79 -5.55 -10.20
N TYR A 160 12.78 -4.41 -9.51
CA TYR A 160 12.86 -4.39 -8.06
C TYR A 160 11.59 -4.99 -7.45
N VAL A 161 10.42 -4.53 -7.87
CA VAL A 161 9.11 -5.03 -7.43
C VAL A 161 9.03 -6.55 -7.63
N ARG A 162 9.41 -7.04 -8.80
CA ARG A 162 9.48 -8.49 -9.10
C ARG A 162 10.38 -9.23 -8.11
N ARG A 163 11.52 -8.67 -7.75
CA ARG A 163 12.47 -9.30 -6.81
C ARG A 163 11.88 -9.42 -5.40
N VAL A 164 11.19 -8.38 -4.92
CA VAL A 164 10.54 -8.42 -3.60
C VAL A 164 9.39 -9.43 -3.60
N PHE A 165 8.51 -9.39 -4.60
CA PHE A 165 7.43 -10.38 -4.72
C PHE A 165 7.97 -11.81 -4.89
N ARG A 166 9.12 -12.00 -5.56
CA ARG A 166 9.77 -13.30 -5.64
C ARG A 166 10.21 -13.77 -4.26
N ALA A 167 10.81 -12.90 -3.45
CA ALA A 167 11.18 -13.23 -2.09
C ALA A 167 9.96 -13.62 -1.23
N LEU A 168 8.83 -12.92 -1.37
CA LEU A 168 7.57 -13.32 -0.73
C LEU A 168 7.08 -14.69 -1.21
N GLY A 169 7.20 -14.99 -2.51
CA GLY A 169 6.84 -16.27 -3.10
C GLY A 169 7.70 -17.43 -2.60
N GLU A 170 9.03 -17.28 -2.62
CA GLU A 170 10.00 -18.26 -2.13
C GLU A 170 9.87 -18.53 -0.63
N ARG A 171 9.38 -17.54 0.13
CA ARG A 171 9.03 -17.69 1.55
C ARG A 171 7.64 -18.26 1.78
N GLU A 172 6.98 -18.78 0.74
CA GLU A 172 5.66 -19.38 0.82
C GLU A 172 4.51 -18.42 1.21
N ILE A 173 4.77 -17.11 1.29
CA ILE A 173 3.76 -16.12 1.69
C ILE A 173 2.68 -16.00 0.62
N LEU A 174 3.08 -15.79 -0.64
CA LEU A 174 2.13 -15.56 -1.74
C LEU A 174 1.16 -16.72 -1.98
N LYS A 175 1.58 -17.96 -1.70
CA LYS A 175 0.69 -19.12 -1.83
C LYS A 175 -0.29 -19.28 -0.68
N ASN A 176 -0.07 -18.59 0.46
CA ASN A 176 -0.87 -18.71 1.67
C ASN A 176 -1.85 -17.55 1.89
N ILE A 177 -1.62 -16.36 1.34
CA ILE A 177 -2.54 -15.21 1.48
C ILE A 177 -3.95 -15.48 0.91
N ASN A 178 -4.97 -14.88 1.55
CA ASN A 178 -6.36 -14.92 1.10
C ASN A 178 -6.64 -13.94 -0.05
N GLY A 179 -5.86 -12.87 -0.13
CA GLY A 179 -5.97 -11.90 -1.20
C GLY A 179 -4.83 -10.90 -1.21
N LEU A 180 -4.81 -10.07 -2.24
CA LEU A 180 -3.79 -9.05 -2.46
C LEU A 180 -4.47 -7.74 -2.87
N MET A 181 -4.15 -6.66 -2.17
CA MET A 181 -4.47 -5.29 -2.52
C MET A 181 -3.18 -4.56 -2.84
N VAL A 182 -3.17 -3.79 -3.94
CA VAL A 182 -2.00 -3.03 -4.37
C VAL A 182 -2.41 -1.58 -4.56
N GLY A 183 -1.76 -0.67 -3.82
CA GLY A 183 -1.95 0.77 -3.94
C GLY A 183 -1.47 1.28 -5.30
N ARG A 184 -2.00 2.42 -5.71
CA ARG A 184 -1.57 3.10 -6.95
C ARG A 184 -0.08 3.48 -6.80
N PRO A 185 0.81 3.04 -7.71
CA PRO A 185 2.21 3.44 -7.65
C PRO A 185 2.37 4.96 -7.81
N LYS A 186 3.12 5.60 -6.92
CA LYS A 186 3.60 6.97 -7.14
C LYS A 186 4.54 6.97 -8.35
N ALA A 187 4.39 7.96 -9.22
CA ALA A 187 5.15 8.04 -10.47
C ALA A 187 5.73 9.43 -10.72
N TRP A 188 5.78 10.27 -9.68
CA TRP A 188 6.33 11.61 -9.74
C TRP A 188 7.07 11.93 -8.43
N GLU A 189 8.28 12.46 -8.56
CA GLU A 189 9.06 13.05 -7.46
C GLU A 189 9.90 14.19 -8.05
N PHE A 190 10.36 15.16 -7.25
CA PHE A 190 11.12 16.31 -7.76
C PHE A 190 12.31 15.92 -8.65
N THR A 191 12.96 14.81 -8.34
CA THR A 191 14.11 14.26 -9.07
C THR A 191 13.73 13.25 -10.16
N ASN A 192 12.46 12.87 -10.28
CA ASN A 192 11.96 11.87 -11.22
C ASN A 192 10.50 12.20 -11.62
N GLN A 193 10.37 13.14 -12.55
CA GLN A 193 9.09 13.71 -12.95
C GLN A 193 8.58 13.07 -14.25
N LYS A 194 7.91 11.92 -14.15
CA LYS A 194 7.37 11.25 -15.33
C LYS A 194 6.26 12.09 -15.98
N SER A 195 6.21 12.10 -17.31
CA SER A 195 5.08 12.62 -18.07
C SER A 195 3.82 11.78 -17.82
N ASP A 196 2.64 12.30 -18.16
CA ASP A 196 1.38 11.58 -17.96
C ASP A 196 1.35 10.23 -18.73
N GLU A 197 1.98 10.16 -19.91
CA GLU A 197 2.20 8.93 -20.67
C GLU A 197 3.14 7.96 -19.94
N GLU A 198 4.30 8.44 -19.49
CA GLU A 198 5.28 7.62 -18.77
C GLU A 198 4.72 7.09 -17.44
N LYS A 199 3.89 7.87 -16.74
CA LYS A 199 3.15 7.40 -15.55
C LYS A 199 2.21 6.26 -15.89
N SER A 200 1.50 6.34 -17.01
CA SER A 200 0.56 5.31 -17.45
C SER A 200 1.28 4.00 -17.78
N GLU A 201 2.39 4.08 -18.52
CA GLU A 201 3.24 2.93 -18.82
C GLU A 201 3.86 2.32 -17.56
N TYR A 202 4.32 3.16 -16.63
CA TYR A 202 4.89 2.74 -15.35
C TYR A 202 3.89 1.95 -14.51
N LYS A 203 2.67 2.48 -14.32
CA LYS A 203 1.58 1.82 -13.58
C LYS A 203 1.23 0.47 -14.21
N GLU A 204 1.05 0.41 -15.53
CA GLU A 204 0.72 -0.83 -16.24
C GLU A 204 1.83 -1.87 -16.11
N LYS A 205 3.09 -1.47 -16.28
CA LYS A 205 4.24 -2.38 -16.16
C LYS A 205 4.36 -2.96 -14.74
N GLN A 206 4.18 -2.12 -13.71
CA GLN A 206 4.13 -2.56 -12.31
C GLN A 206 3.00 -3.58 -12.08
N ARG A 207 1.77 -3.23 -12.47
CA ARG A 207 0.59 -4.09 -12.34
C ARG A 207 0.79 -5.44 -13.02
N LYS A 208 1.23 -5.46 -14.27
CA LYS A 208 1.52 -6.70 -15.01
C LYS A 208 2.58 -7.54 -14.31
N THR A 209 3.66 -6.92 -13.84
CA THR A 209 4.74 -7.60 -13.13
C THR A 209 4.25 -8.29 -11.86
N ILE A 210 3.43 -7.60 -11.07
CA ILE A 210 2.83 -8.15 -9.85
C ILE A 210 1.87 -9.29 -10.18
N LEU A 211 0.99 -9.11 -11.18
CA LEU A 211 0.05 -10.16 -11.60
C LEU A 211 0.78 -11.43 -12.06
N ASP A 212 1.82 -11.29 -12.88
CA ASP A 212 2.57 -12.42 -13.43
C ASP A 212 3.22 -13.25 -12.30
N ILE A 213 3.87 -12.59 -11.33
CA ILE A 213 4.55 -13.28 -10.24
C ILE A 213 3.59 -13.87 -9.21
N VAL A 214 2.51 -13.16 -8.90
CA VAL A 214 1.49 -13.65 -7.97
C VAL A 214 0.80 -14.89 -8.53
N ARG A 215 0.47 -14.91 -9.82
CA ARG A 215 -0.11 -16.08 -10.49
C ARG A 215 0.86 -17.27 -10.52
N TYR A 216 2.16 -17.00 -10.65
CA TYR A 216 3.17 -18.05 -10.59
C TYR A 216 3.19 -18.78 -9.24
N TYR A 217 3.22 -18.04 -8.12
CA TYR A 217 3.26 -18.65 -6.79
C TYR A 217 1.90 -19.06 -6.23
N ASN A 218 0.81 -18.43 -6.69
CA ASN A 218 -0.55 -18.71 -6.24
C ASN A 218 -1.39 -19.29 -7.39
N VAL A 219 -1.20 -20.59 -7.63
CA VAL A 219 -1.90 -21.34 -8.70
C VAL A 219 -3.42 -21.35 -8.56
N ARG A 220 -3.97 -21.06 -7.37
CA ARG A 220 -5.41 -20.88 -7.16
C ARG A 220 -5.92 -19.67 -7.94
N TRP A 221 -5.10 -18.66 -8.13
CA TRP A 221 -5.45 -17.44 -8.86
C TRP A 221 -5.08 -17.52 -10.35
N ALA A 222 -4.12 -18.37 -10.72
CA ALA A 222 -3.76 -18.65 -12.12
C ALA A 222 -4.91 -19.29 -12.93
N LYS A 223 -5.79 -20.05 -12.28
CA LYS A 223 -6.93 -20.74 -12.94
C LYS A 223 -8.18 -19.87 -13.12
N LEU A 224 -8.20 -18.62 -12.65
CA LEU A 224 -9.42 -17.79 -12.59
C LEU A 224 -9.49 -16.70 -13.67
N ALA A 225 -8.59 -16.67 -14.65
CA ALA A 225 -8.74 -15.79 -15.81
C ALA A 225 -9.50 -16.53 -16.93
N PRO A 226 -10.68 -16.06 -17.38
CA PRO A 226 -11.08 -16.30 -18.75
C PRO A 226 -10.12 -15.52 -19.66
N THR A 227 -9.69 -16.18 -20.73
CA THR A 227 -9.07 -15.56 -21.89
C THR A 227 -9.99 -14.50 -22.48
N SER A 228 -9.73 -13.21 -22.21
CA SER A 228 -9.84 -12.08 -23.17
C SER A 228 -9.88 -10.76 -22.40
N TRP A 229 -8.91 -9.89 -22.69
CA TRP A 229 -8.98 -8.46 -22.41
C TRP A 229 -9.92 -7.83 -23.44
N HIS A 230 -11.23 -7.90 -23.24
CA HIS A 230 -12.18 -7.07 -23.95
C HIS A 230 -13.13 -6.45 -22.92
N THR A 231 -13.14 -5.11 -22.92
CA THR A 231 -14.12 -4.25 -22.25
C THR A 231 -15.54 -4.78 -22.41
N PRO A 232 -16.40 -4.64 -21.39
CA PRO A 232 -17.78 -4.28 -21.61
C PRO A 232 -17.94 -2.78 -21.41
N LYS A 233 -18.29 -2.08 -22.49
CA LYS A 233 -19.20 -0.94 -22.39
C LYS A 233 -20.54 -1.50 -21.89
N GLU A 234 -21.06 -0.96 -20.81
CA GLU A 234 -22.45 -0.47 -20.63
C GLU A 234 -22.55 0.24 -19.28
#